data_AF-A0A0K0GLI8-F1
#
_entry.id   AF-A0A0K0GLI8-F1
#
_cell.length_a   1.000
_cell.length_b   1.000
_cell.length_c   1.000
_cell.angle_alpha   90.00
_cell.angle_beta   90.00
_cell.angle_gamma   90.00
#
_symmetry.space_group_name_H-M   'P 1'
#
loop_
_entity.id
_entity.type
_entity.pdbx_description
1 polymer ?
#
loop_
_entity_poly.entity_id
_entity_poly.type
_entity_poly.pdbx_seq_one_letter_code
_entity_poly.pdbx_strand_id
1 'polypeptide(L)'
;MDRCHAARDLVLATEAGQLALAGTREQERALLQLLLRGRHYLPLEHVLSGPGLLHLDHAVCELHAAAPRHRLPAAVTHAALYEDDALARA
;
A
#
# COMPACT_ATOMS: atom_id res chain seq x y z
N MET A 1 20.18 -24.37 42.03
CA MET A 1 19.38 -23.13 42.13
C MET A 1 18.94 -22.78 40.72
N ASP A 2 17.75 -23.25 40.37
CA ASP A 2 17.20 -23.24 39.02
C ASP A 2 16.87 -21.83 38.51
N ARG A 3 17.15 -21.62 37.22
CA ARG A 3 16.83 -20.42 36.46
C ARG A 3 15.36 -20.46 36.02
N CYS A 4 14.66 -19.34 36.05
CA CYS A 4 13.60 -19.02 35.08
C CYS A 4 13.27 -17.52 35.14
N HIS A 5 13.99 -16.71 34.36
CA HIS A 5 13.48 -15.40 33.96
C HIS A 5 12.54 -15.68 32.79
N ALA A 6 11.26 -15.91 33.08
CA ALA A 6 10.25 -16.03 32.04
C ALA A 6 10.16 -14.66 31.34
N ALA A 7 10.71 -14.56 30.13
CA ALA A 7 10.54 -13.37 29.30
C ALA A 7 9.03 -13.14 29.14
N ARG A 8 8.55 -12.01 29.67
CA ARG A 8 7.16 -11.60 29.53
C ARG A 8 7.05 -10.80 28.24
N ASP A 9 6.12 -11.18 27.38
CA ASP A 9 5.79 -10.40 26.20
C ASP A 9 5.23 -9.03 26.61
N LEU A 10 5.72 -7.97 25.98
CA LEU A 10 5.28 -6.59 26.19
C LEU A 10 4.69 -6.05 24.89
N VAL A 11 3.44 -5.61 24.95
CA VAL A 11 2.78 -4.95 23.81
C VAL A 11 3.15 -3.48 23.81
N LEU A 12 3.73 -3.01 22.70
CA LEU A 12 4.04 -1.61 22.44
C LEU A 12 3.10 -1.10 21.34
N ALA A 13 2.08 -0.35 21.71
CA ALA A 13 1.19 0.30 20.74
C ALA A 13 1.95 1.41 19.99
N THR A 14 1.80 1.46 18.66
CA THR A 14 2.42 2.47 17.81
C THR A 14 1.48 2.85 16.66
N GLU A 15 1.69 4.04 16.09
CA GLU A 15 0.99 4.55 14.91
C GLU A 15 1.84 4.35 13.64
N ALA A 16 2.44 3.16 13.48
CA ALA A 16 3.37 2.90 12.36
C ALA A 16 2.74 3.13 10.97
N GLY A 17 1.42 3.00 10.83
CA GLY A 17 0.68 3.32 9.60
C GLY A 17 0.72 4.81 9.20
N GLN A 18 1.04 5.69 10.16
CA GLN A 18 1.21 7.14 9.96
C GLN A 18 2.67 7.50 9.62
N LEU A 19 3.55 6.53 9.34
CA LEU A 19 4.86 6.87 8.78
C LEU A 19 4.72 7.24 7.30
N ALA A 20 5.57 8.14 6.83
CA ALA A 20 5.57 8.56 5.44
C ALA A 20 5.93 7.40 4.50
N LEU A 21 5.17 7.23 3.43
CA LEU A 21 5.46 6.28 2.37
C LEU A 21 6.76 6.68 1.65
N ALA A 22 7.64 5.72 1.46
CA ALA A 22 8.90 5.89 0.74
C ALA A 22 8.91 5.02 -0.52
N GLY A 23 9.44 5.56 -1.62
CA GLY A 23 9.74 4.82 -2.84
C GLY A 23 11.25 4.86 -3.11
N THR A 24 11.85 3.70 -3.37
CA THR A 24 13.30 3.55 -3.56
C THR A 24 13.67 3.39 -5.04
N ARG A 25 12.77 2.83 -5.84
CA ARG A 25 12.94 2.65 -7.29
C ARG A 25 12.34 3.82 -8.06
N GLU A 26 12.83 4.06 -9.28
CA GLU A 26 12.32 5.13 -10.14
C GLU A 26 10.81 5.04 -10.37
N GLN A 27 10.32 3.84 -10.69
CA GLN A 27 8.89 3.57 -10.89
C GLN A 27 8.07 3.83 -9.62
N GLU A 28 8.57 3.44 -8.44
CA GLU A 28 7.90 3.71 -7.15
C GLU A 28 7.86 5.21 -6.86
N ARG A 29 8.90 5.96 -7.22
CA ARG A 29 8.95 7.41 -7.04
C ARG A 29 7.98 8.12 -7.99
N ALA A 30 7.85 7.67 -9.23
CA ALA A 30 6.84 8.16 -10.17
C ALA A 30 5.43 7.92 -9.64
N LEU A 31 5.16 6.69 -9.16
CA LEU A 31 3.88 6.34 -8.54
C LEU A 31 3.60 7.17 -7.27
N LEU A 32 4.61 7.36 -6.42
CA LEU A 32 4.50 8.20 -5.22
C LEU A 32 4.17 9.65 -5.57
N GLN A 33 4.73 10.21 -6.64
CA GLN A 33 4.40 11.57 -7.10
C GLN A 33 2.93 11.67 -7.54
N LEU A 34 2.41 10.67 -8.27
CA LEU A 34 0.99 10.61 -8.64
C LEU A 34 0.10 10.54 -7.39
N LEU A 35 0.44 9.70 -6.42
CA LEU A 35 -0.32 9.53 -5.18
C LEU A 35 -0.30 10.79 -4.29
N LEU A 36 0.84 11.48 -4.22
CA LEU A 36 0.98 12.72 -3.44
C LEU A 36 0.08 13.83 -3.97
N ARG A 37 -0.15 13.91 -5.29
CA ARG A 37 -0.93 14.98 -5.93
C ARG A 37 -0.50 16.39 -5.46
N GLY A 38 0.81 16.63 -5.45
CA GLY A 38 1.40 17.90 -4.99
C GLY A 38 1.51 18.08 -3.48
N ARG A 39 1.07 17.11 -2.66
CA ARG A 39 1.34 17.08 -1.22
C ARG A 39 2.79 16.68 -0.95
N HIS A 40 3.26 16.93 0.26
CA HIS A 40 4.62 16.61 0.72
C HIS A 40 4.69 15.39 1.65
N TYR A 41 3.53 14.84 2.03
CA TYR A 41 3.42 13.72 2.96
C TYR A 41 2.26 12.82 2.55
N LEU A 42 2.50 11.50 2.61
CA LEU A 42 1.54 10.45 2.32
C LEU A 42 1.73 9.33 3.35
N PRO A 43 0.78 9.07 4.26
CA PRO A 43 0.94 8.01 5.25
C PRO A 43 0.84 6.63 4.58
N LEU A 44 1.52 5.63 5.13
CA LEU A 44 1.49 4.24 4.63
C LEU A 44 0.06 3.72 4.45
N GLU A 45 -0.82 3.97 5.42
CA GLU A 45 -2.21 3.51 5.38
C GLU A 45 -3.04 4.08 4.21
N HIS A 46 -2.59 5.17 3.59
CA HIS A 46 -3.24 5.71 2.39
C HIS A 46 -3.12 4.78 1.18
N VAL A 47 -2.19 3.82 1.23
CA VAL A 47 -1.90 2.85 0.17
C VAL A 47 -2.02 1.41 0.72
N LEU A 48 -1.56 1.17 1.94
CA LEU A 48 -1.56 -0.14 2.60
C LEU A 48 -2.79 -0.32 3.49
N SER A 49 -3.96 -0.30 2.85
CA SER A 49 -5.26 -0.58 3.48
C SER A 49 -6.26 -1.04 2.42
N GLY A 50 -7.47 -1.43 2.82
CA GLY A 50 -8.54 -1.73 1.85
C GLY A 50 -8.78 -0.54 0.89
N PRO A 51 -9.16 0.65 1.38
CA PRO A 51 -9.30 1.83 0.53
C PRO A 51 -7.99 2.23 -0.16
N GLY A 52 -6.85 2.05 0.50
CA GLY A 52 -5.54 2.38 -0.07
C GLY A 52 -5.17 1.54 -1.29
N LEU A 53 -5.62 0.29 -1.35
CA LEU A 53 -5.44 -0.55 -2.53
C LEU A 53 -6.14 0.03 -3.76
N LEU A 54 -7.31 0.67 -3.60
CA LEU A 54 -7.97 1.36 -4.72
C LEU A 54 -7.19 2.60 -5.16
N HIS A 55 -6.63 3.36 -4.22
CA HIS A 55 -5.77 4.49 -4.58
C HIS A 55 -4.54 4.02 -5.36
N LEU A 56 -3.95 2.89 -4.96
CA LEU A 56 -2.82 2.28 -5.64
C LEU A 56 -3.19 1.81 -7.04
N ASP A 57 -4.26 1.02 -7.18
CA ASP A 57 -4.78 0.53 -8.46
C ASP A 57 -5.03 1.67 -9.45
N HIS A 58 -5.67 2.75 -8.99
CA HIS A 58 -5.94 3.93 -9.83
C HIS A 58 -4.66 4.65 -10.24
N ALA A 59 -3.69 4.80 -9.33
CA ALA A 59 -2.41 5.43 -9.64
C ALA A 59 -1.55 4.57 -10.58
N VAL A 60 -1.60 3.25 -10.47
CA VAL A 60 -0.97 2.31 -11.41
C VAL A 60 -1.61 2.43 -12.78
N CYS A 61 -2.94 2.50 -12.86
CA CYS A 61 -3.64 2.74 -14.13
C CYS A 61 -3.19 4.07 -14.75
N GLU A 62 -3.16 5.15 -13.98
CA GLU A 62 -2.72 6.48 -14.43
C GLU A 62 -1.27 6.47 -14.94
N LEU A 63 -0.35 5.82 -14.21
CA LEU A 63 1.05 5.66 -14.61
C LEU A 63 1.21 4.96 -15.97
N HIS A 64 0.31 4.05 -16.30
CA HIS A 64 0.30 3.31 -17.57
C HIS A 64 -0.67 3.90 -18.61
N ALA A 65 -1.19 5.10 -18.39
CA ALA A 65 -2.18 5.76 -19.26
C ALA A 65 -3.43 4.90 -19.54
N ALA A 66 -3.84 4.09 -18.55
CA ALA A 66 -5.03 3.25 -18.59
C ALA A 66 -6.17 3.84 -17.76
N ALA A 67 -7.42 3.54 -18.16
CA ALA A 67 -8.59 3.94 -17.39
C ALA A 67 -8.80 3.03 -16.18
N PRO A 68 -9.02 3.56 -14.95
CA PRO A 68 -9.32 2.74 -13.79
C PRO A 68 -10.65 2.00 -13.95
N ARG A 69 -10.65 0.69 -13.67
CA ARG A 69 -11.81 -0.20 -13.86
C ARG A 69 -12.47 -0.58 -12.53
N HIS A 70 -11.69 -0.67 -11.46
CA HIS A 70 -12.14 -1.16 -10.16
C HIS A 70 -12.69 -0.04 -9.28
N ARG A 71 -13.78 -0.34 -8.56
CA ARG A 71 -14.41 0.58 -7.59
C ARG A 71 -14.42 0.04 -6.16
N LEU A 72 -14.02 -1.21 -5.97
CA LEU A 72 -14.00 -1.89 -4.68
C LEU A 72 -12.63 -2.55 -4.48
N PRO A 73 -12.06 -2.54 -3.26
CA PRO A 73 -10.76 -3.18 -3.02
C PRO A 73 -10.76 -4.67 -3.35
N ALA A 74 -11.86 -5.35 -3.03
CA ALA A 74 -12.03 -6.78 -3.33
C ALA A 74 -12.03 -7.08 -4.83
N ALA A 75 -12.45 -6.14 -5.69
CA ALA A 75 -12.39 -6.32 -7.13
C ALA A 75 -10.95 -6.27 -7.64
N VAL A 76 -10.11 -5.39 -7.07
CA VAL A 76 -8.68 -5.31 -7.40
C VAL A 76 -7.99 -6.63 -7.06
N THR A 77 -8.18 -7.14 -5.84
CA THR A 77 -7.56 -8.42 -5.44
C THR A 77 -8.10 -9.59 -6.24
N HIS A 78 -9.40 -9.59 -6.58
CA HIS A 78 -9.97 -10.63 -7.44
C HIS A 78 -9.35 -10.62 -8.83
N ALA A 79 -9.25 -9.45 -9.46
CA ALA A 79 -8.66 -9.29 -10.79
C ALA A 79 -7.17 -9.71 -10.80
N ALA A 80 -6.41 -9.31 -9.78
CA ALA A 80 -5.00 -9.65 -9.62
C ALA A 80 -4.77 -11.17 -9.48
N LEU A 81 -5.65 -11.85 -8.77
CA LEU A 81 -5.52 -13.28 -8.45
C LEU A 81 -6.12 -14.21 -9.51
N TYR A 82 -7.21 -13.80 -10.18
CA TYR A 82 -8.05 -14.72 -10.96
C TYR A 82 -8.33 -14.28 -12.41
N GLU A 83 -8.10 -13.02 -12.78
CA GLU A 83 -8.49 -12.50 -14.10
C GLU A 83 -7.31 -12.15 -15.01
N ASP A 84 -6.09 -12.51 -14.60
CA ASP A 84 -4.86 -12.17 -15.30
C ASP A 84 -4.62 -10.66 -15.55
N ASP A 85 -5.25 -9.80 -14.75
CA ASP A 85 -5.12 -8.35 -14.89
C ASP A 85 -3.70 -7.89 -14.49
N ALA A 86 -2.90 -7.54 -15.51
CA ALA A 86 -1.53 -7.10 -15.33
C ALA A 86 -1.40 -5.80 -14.52
N LEU A 87 -2.38 -4.89 -14.59
CA LEU A 87 -2.35 -3.64 -13.82
C LEU A 87 -2.73 -3.88 -12.36
N ALA A 88 -3.67 -4.80 -12.09
CA ALA A 88 -4.04 -5.18 -10.73
C ALA A 88 -2.91 -5.95 -10.00
N ARG A 89 -1.96 -6.57 -10.75
CA ARG A 89 -0.81 -7.29 -10.22
C ARG A 89 0.49 -6.48 -10.07
N ALA A 90 0.54 -5.28 -10.62
CA ALA A 90 1.77 -4.54 -10.89
C ALA A 90 2.55 -4.10 -9.63
#